data_AF-A0A8T2V456-F1
#
_entry.id   AF-A0A8T2V456-F1
#
_cell.length_a   1.000
_cell.length_b   1.000
_cell.length_c   1.000
_cell.angle_alpha   90.00
_cell.angle_beta   90.00
_cell.angle_gamma   90.00
#
_symmetry.space_group_name_H-M   'P 1'
#
loop_
_entity.id
_entity.type
_entity.pdbx_description
1 polymer ?
#
loop_
_entity_poly.entity_id
_entity_poly.type
_entity_poly.pdbx_seq_one_letter_code
_entity_poly.pdbx_strand_id
1 'polypeptide(L)'
;MAAFSSRSAYERLAYMTDAFGPRLSGSTALELALNWTKEEILNDGLYVQEEPVKVPYWVRGSEYATLRSPRIKNVRIAGLGGSIGTPNGKPLVAKVLVVSSFDELESMKSEVEGRIVVYNEEYKGYSTTLEYRLTGAQRAEKYGAVAALVRSVCPFGLQTVHTGSSNTASIPTAAITKEDAQMFSRMQARGQDIEIELYMEAHTLPDQMSRNLIVEIKGEKEPEEVIVLGGHMDSWDIADGAMDDGAGAYVCWECEHGVPCGSLKTLDPRIGDYANNPCLGYSNPPYPEPDSMLNAYFWYHHTEADSIDKLSPEQLQHCAAALAVWTFSIANLQSLLPRFNNY
;
A
#
# COMPACT_ATOMS: atom_id res chain seq x y z
N MET A 1 -29.53 -15.85 -0.79
CA MET A 1 -30.10 -14.51 -1.02
C MET A 1 -29.59 -13.46 -0.02
N ALA A 2 -29.07 -13.82 1.16
CA ALA A 2 -28.63 -12.86 2.20
C ALA A 2 -27.41 -11.97 1.85
N ALA A 3 -26.38 -12.49 1.17
CA ALA A 3 -25.21 -11.71 0.72
C ALA A 3 -25.57 -10.52 -0.20
N PHE A 4 -26.69 -10.60 -0.94
CA PHE A 4 -27.14 -9.54 -1.84
C PHE A 4 -28.01 -8.46 -1.17
N SER A 5 -28.26 -8.55 0.14
CA SER A 5 -29.02 -7.53 0.88
C SER A 5 -28.25 -6.82 2.01
N SER A 6 -27.07 -7.31 2.40
CA SER A 6 -26.28 -6.73 3.49
C SER A 6 -25.20 -5.77 2.98
N ARG A 7 -25.06 -4.60 3.63
CA ARG A 7 -23.95 -3.65 3.45
C ARG A 7 -22.91 -3.74 4.57
N SER A 8 -22.97 -4.80 5.37
CA SER A 8 -22.12 -5.03 6.55
C SER A 8 -20.62 -4.88 6.27
N ALA A 9 -20.08 -5.42 5.18
CA ALA A 9 -18.66 -5.24 4.80
C ALA A 9 -18.28 -3.76 4.73
N TYR A 10 -19.07 -2.96 4.00
CA TYR A 10 -18.80 -1.53 3.84
C TYR A 10 -18.96 -0.78 5.15
N GLU A 11 -20.04 -1.04 5.90
CA GLU A 11 -20.33 -0.33 7.15
C GLU A 11 -19.29 -0.61 8.23
N ARG A 12 -18.83 -1.86 8.34
CA ARG A 12 -17.78 -2.26 9.28
C ARG A 12 -16.42 -1.73 8.87
N LEU A 13 -16.09 -1.77 7.57
CA LEU A 13 -14.88 -1.17 7.04
C LEU A 13 -14.87 0.35 7.23
N ALA A 14 -16.01 1.02 6.99
CA ALA A 14 -16.20 2.45 7.24
C ALA A 14 -15.96 2.77 8.70
N TYR A 15 -16.59 2.03 9.62
CA TYR A 15 -16.35 2.23 11.05
C TYR A 15 -14.89 2.01 11.42
N MET A 16 -14.26 0.93 10.95
CA MET A 16 -12.87 0.61 11.26
C MET A 16 -11.92 1.71 10.79
N THR A 17 -12.11 2.20 9.56
CA THR A 17 -11.31 3.29 9.00
C THR A 17 -11.55 4.62 9.71
N ASP A 18 -12.80 4.99 9.99
CA ASP A 18 -13.13 6.24 10.70
C ASP A 18 -12.69 6.24 12.18
N ALA A 19 -12.79 5.09 12.85
CA ALA A 19 -12.50 4.99 14.29
C ALA A 19 -11.02 4.81 14.61
N PHE A 20 -10.29 4.07 13.77
CA PHE A 20 -8.88 3.71 14.03
C PHE A 20 -7.90 4.39 13.06
N GLY A 21 -8.35 4.82 11.88
CA GLY A 21 -7.53 5.50 10.89
C GLY A 21 -6.40 4.62 10.34
N PRO A 22 -5.20 5.18 10.10
CA PRO A 22 -4.02 4.44 9.65
C PRO A 22 -3.49 3.42 10.67
N ARG A 23 -3.10 2.22 10.18
CA ARG A 23 -2.84 1.03 11.02
C ARG A 23 -1.50 0.37 10.70
N LEU A 24 -0.42 1.15 10.65
CA LEU A 24 0.90 0.59 10.34
C LEU A 24 1.29 -0.53 11.32
N SER A 25 2.01 -1.53 10.82
CA SER A 25 2.56 -2.60 11.63
C SER A 25 3.33 -2.08 12.85
N GLY A 26 3.09 -2.71 14.01
CA GLY A 26 3.64 -2.30 15.31
C GLY A 26 2.97 -1.10 15.95
N SER A 27 2.00 -0.46 15.29
CA SER A 27 1.26 0.68 15.86
C SER A 27 0.19 0.26 16.86
N THR A 28 -0.12 1.16 17.80
CA THR A 28 -1.27 0.99 18.71
C THR A 28 -2.60 0.96 17.96
N ALA A 29 -2.72 1.71 16.86
CA ALA A 29 -3.93 1.76 16.06
C ALA A 29 -4.29 0.39 15.45
N LEU A 30 -3.29 -0.32 14.91
CA LEU A 30 -3.47 -1.69 14.41
C LEU A 30 -3.99 -2.62 15.52
N GLU A 31 -3.36 -2.63 16.68
CA GLU A 31 -3.75 -3.54 17.76
C GLU A 31 -5.17 -3.27 18.29
N LEU A 32 -5.59 -1.99 18.33
CA LEU A 32 -6.95 -1.60 18.68
C LEU A 32 -7.96 -2.01 17.60
N ALA A 33 -7.63 -1.83 16.32
CA ALA A 33 -8.48 -2.27 15.21
C ALA A 33 -8.66 -3.80 15.20
N LEU A 34 -7.60 -4.56 15.48
CA LEU A 34 -7.66 -6.02 15.61
C LEU A 34 -8.51 -6.46 16.81
N ASN A 35 -8.43 -5.75 17.95
CA ASN A 35 -9.29 -6.03 19.11
C ASN A 35 -10.77 -5.84 18.75
N TRP A 36 -11.10 -4.71 18.14
CA TRP A 36 -12.47 -4.41 17.73
C TRP A 36 -12.99 -5.41 16.68
N THR A 37 -12.18 -5.70 15.65
CA THR A 37 -12.55 -6.67 14.61
C THR A 37 -12.84 -8.05 15.20
N LYS A 38 -12.01 -8.50 16.16
CA LYS A 38 -12.24 -9.76 16.88
C LYS A 38 -13.56 -9.74 17.67
N GLU A 39 -13.88 -8.65 18.36
CA GLU A 39 -15.13 -8.53 19.11
C GLU A 39 -16.34 -8.61 18.17
N GLU A 40 -16.28 -7.97 17.01
CA GLU A 40 -17.36 -8.04 16.03
C GLU A 40 -17.51 -9.44 15.41
N ILE A 41 -16.40 -10.13 15.14
CA ILE A 41 -16.43 -11.53 14.70
C ILE A 41 -17.12 -12.41 15.76
N LEU A 42 -16.80 -12.21 17.05
CA LEU A 42 -17.46 -12.95 18.13
C LEU A 42 -18.96 -12.60 18.24
N ASN A 43 -19.34 -11.35 17.98
CA ASN A 43 -20.73 -10.90 17.96
C ASN A 43 -21.53 -11.55 16.82
N ASP A 44 -20.87 -11.91 15.71
CA ASP A 44 -21.45 -12.71 14.62
C ASP A 44 -21.66 -14.19 15.01
N GLY A 45 -21.13 -14.62 16.16
CA GLY A 45 -21.19 -16.01 16.63
C GLY A 45 -20.12 -16.91 16.02
N LEU A 46 -19.11 -16.32 15.37
CA LEU A 46 -17.99 -17.03 14.75
C LEU A 46 -16.92 -17.43 15.76
N TYR A 47 -16.21 -18.51 15.42
CA TYR A 47 -14.97 -18.86 16.09
C TYR A 47 -13.80 -18.08 15.49
N VAL A 48 -13.02 -17.43 16.34
CA VAL A 48 -11.80 -16.70 15.98
C VAL A 48 -10.66 -17.04 16.93
N GLN A 49 -9.51 -17.34 16.35
CA GLN A 49 -8.25 -17.54 17.06
C GLN A 49 -7.24 -16.46 16.69
N GLU A 50 -6.35 -16.15 17.63
CA GLU A 50 -5.26 -15.20 17.44
C GLU A 50 -3.95 -15.96 17.30
N GLU A 51 -3.21 -15.70 16.22
CA GLU A 51 -1.86 -16.23 16.03
C GLU A 51 -0.84 -15.10 16.19
N PRO A 52 0.04 -15.14 17.21
CA PRO A 52 1.00 -14.07 17.44
C PRO A 52 2.04 -14.02 16.33
N VAL A 53 2.32 -12.81 15.84
CA VAL A 53 3.31 -12.54 14.78
C VAL A 53 4.21 -11.40 15.22
N LYS A 54 5.52 -11.55 14.99
CA LYS A 54 6.50 -10.50 15.26
C LYS A 54 6.62 -9.61 14.02
N VAL A 55 6.41 -8.30 14.19
CA VAL A 55 6.35 -7.33 13.09
C VAL A 55 7.41 -6.23 13.27
N PRO A 56 7.94 -5.65 12.18
CA PRO A 56 8.77 -4.46 12.27
C PRO A 56 7.99 -3.30 12.88
N TYR A 57 8.69 -2.36 13.53
CA TYR A 57 8.08 -1.15 14.05
C TYR A 57 8.84 0.09 13.58
N TRP A 58 8.30 0.74 12.55
CA TRP A 58 8.86 1.97 12.01
C TRP A 58 7.94 3.15 12.34
N VAL A 59 8.54 4.28 12.72
CA VAL A 59 7.84 5.51 13.06
C VAL A 59 8.30 6.60 12.11
N ARG A 60 7.37 7.19 11.35
CA ARG A 60 7.63 8.31 10.43
C ARG A 60 8.06 9.59 11.13
N GLY A 61 7.34 9.95 12.19
CA GLY A 61 7.50 11.23 12.88
C GLY A 61 7.18 12.44 12.00
N SER A 62 7.67 13.61 12.38
CA SER A 62 7.49 14.85 11.64
C SER A 62 8.40 14.88 10.41
N GLU A 63 7.88 15.37 9.31
CA GLU A 63 8.64 15.53 8.07
C GLU A 63 8.20 16.75 7.27
N TYR A 64 9.17 17.39 6.61
CA TYR A 64 8.89 18.45 5.65
C TYR A 64 10.01 18.58 4.62
N ALA A 65 9.69 19.17 3.47
CA ALA A 65 10.71 19.69 2.56
C ALA A 65 10.33 21.07 2.01
N THR A 66 11.35 21.91 1.83
CA THR A 66 11.23 23.25 1.28
C THR A 66 12.22 23.42 0.13
N LEU A 67 11.71 23.79 -1.04
CA LEU A 67 12.55 24.34 -2.11
C LEU A 67 13.08 25.70 -1.64
N ARG A 68 14.39 25.85 -1.55
CA ARG A 68 15.09 27.07 -1.12
C ARG A 68 15.55 27.92 -2.31
N SER A 69 15.93 27.29 -3.42
CA SER A 69 16.34 27.94 -4.68
C SER A 69 15.73 27.18 -5.87
N PRO A 70 15.28 27.86 -6.95
CA PRO A 70 15.40 29.30 -7.24
C PRO A 70 14.25 30.14 -6.66
N ARG A 71 13.34 29.54 -5.91
CA ARG A 71 12.24 30.21 -5.21
C ARG A 71 11.84 29.42 -3.98
N ILE A 72 11.23 30.09 -3.01
CA ILE A 72 10.67 29.41 -1.84
C ILE A 72 9.35 28.71 -2.21
N LYS A 73 9.25 27.41 -1.92
CA LYS A 73 8.03 26.61 -2.07
C LYS A 73 8.06 25.42 -1.12
N ASN A 74 6.95 25.14 -0.45
CA ASN A 74 6.78 23.85 0.22
C ASN A 74 6.74 22.72 -0.82
N VAL A 75 7.50 21.67 -0.58
CA VAL A 75 7.49 20.44 -1.38
C VAL A 75 6.71 19.41 -0.58
N ARG A 76 5.68 18.84 -1.21
CA ARG A 76 4.88 17.78 -0.58
C ARG A 76 5.75 16.52 -0.55
N ILE A 77 5.91 15.95 0.64
CA ILE A 77 6.71 14.74 0.84
C ILE A 77 5.94 13.72 1.67
N ALA A 78 6.28 12.44 1.48
CA ALA A 78 6.02 11.39 2.44
C ALA A 78 7.26 10.51 2.55
N GLY A 79 7.86 10.39 3.73
CA GLY A 79 8.94 9.44 4.02
C GLY A 79 8.60 8.03 3.55
N LEU A 80 9.59 7.31 3.03
CA LEU A 80 9.37 5.91 2.66
C LEU A 80 9.54 5.01 3.88
N GLY A 81 8.73 3.96 3.98
CA GLY A 81 8.79 3.00 5.08
C GLY A 81 10.17 2.36 5.16
N GLY A 82 10.78 2.40 6.34
CA GLY A 82 12.16 1.95 6.56
C GLY A 82 13.23 3.04 6.35
N SER A 83 12.85 4.24 5.89
CA SER A 83 13.77 5.38 5.84
C SER A 83 14.26 5.76 7.23
N ILE A 84 15.50 6.25 7.29
CA ILE A 84 16.02 6.94 8.46
C ILE A 84 15.63 8.42 8.44
N GLY A 85 15.72 9.06 9.60
CA GLY A 85 15.58 10.49 9.77
C GLY A 85 16.82 11.25 9.31
N THR A 86 16.66 12.57 9.17
CA THR A 86 17.75 13.45 8.78
C THR A 86 18.88 13.46 9.82
N PRO A 87 20.16 13.55 9.39
CA PRO A 87 21.30 13.40 10.29
C PRO A 87 21.25 14.33 11.52
N ASN A 88 21.51 13.75 12.70
CA ASN A 88 21.50 14.45 13.99
C ASN A 88 20.17 15.13 14.35
N GLY A 89 19.05 14.72 13.73
CA GLY A 89 17.74 15.33 13.96
C GLY A 89 17.69 16.79 13.53
N LYS A 90 18.47 17.19 12.51
CA LYS A 90 18.53 18.56 11.98
C LYS A 90 18.14 18.58 10.50
N PRO A 91 17.57 19.70 10.00
CA PRO A 91 17.31 19.85 8.59
C PRO A 91 18.58 19.70 7.74
N LEU A 92 18.49 18.90 6.69
CA LEU A 92 19.51 18.68 5.68
C LEU A 92 19.25 19.65 4.53
N VAL A 93 20.20 20.52 4.22
CA VAL A 93 20.13 21.44 3.06
C VAL A 93 21.18 21.02 2.04
N ALA A 94 20.75 20.74 0.81
CA ALA A 94 21.65 20.32 -0.25
C ALA A 94 21.10 20.64 -1.65
N LYS A 95 22.03 20.75 -2.60
CA LYS A 95 21.70 20.88 -4.03
C LYS A 95 21.06 19.60 -4.53
N VAL A 96 20.17 19.74 -5.51
CA VAL A 96 19.45 18.61 -6.12
C VAL A 96 20.10 18.19 -7.43
N LEU A 97 20.18 16.88 -7.65
CA LEU A 97 20.41 16.28 -8.96
C LEU A 97 19.19 15.45 -9.34
N VAL A 98 18.51 15.83 -10.42
CA VAL A 98 17.36 15.10 -10.96
C VAL A 98 17.83 14.10 -12.00
N VAL A 99 17.38 12.86 -11.89
CA VAL A 99 17.63 11.80 -12.87
C VAL A 99 16.31 11.11 -13.21
N SER A 100 16.16 10.70 -14.46
CA SER A 100 14.98 10.01 -14.99
C SER A 100 15.14 8.49 -14.98
N SER A 101 16.36 7.96 -14.81
CA SER A 101 16.61 6.52 -14.72
C SER A 101 17.84 6.16 -13.89
N PHE A 102 17.99 4.88 -13.56
CA PHE A 102 19.23 4.39 -12.95
C PHE A 102 20.44 4.47 -13.88
N ASP A 103 20.24 4.34 -15.19
CA ASP A 103 21.33 4.50 -16.17
C ASP A 103 21.80 5.96 -16.22
N GLU A 104 20.87 6.92 -16.12
CA GLU A 104 21.21 8.34 -16.03
C GLU A 104 21.97 8.64 -14.73
N LEU A 105 21.54 8.07 -13.60
CA LEU A 105 22.29 8.15 -12.33
C LEU A 105 23.72 7.64 -12.48
N GLU A 106 23.91 6.48 -13.11
CA GLU A 106 25.24 5.92 -13.36
C GLU A 106 26.09 6.83 -14.25
N SER A 107 25.49 7.41 -15.30
CA SER A 107 26.17 8.33 -16.21
C SER A 107 26.61 9.63 -15.52
N MET A 108 25.87 10.06 -14.49
CA MET A 108 26.09 11.28 -13.73
C MET A 108 26.73 11.05 -12.36
N LYS A 109 27.27 9.86 -12.08
CA LYS A 109 27.79 9.50 -10.74
C LYS A 109 28.82 10.47 -10.16
N SER A 110 29.63 11.12 -10.99
CA SER A 110 30.61 12.13 -10.55
C SER A 110 29.98 13.41 -10.02
N GLU A 111 28.68 13.60 -10.25
CA GLU A 111 27.92 14.76 -9.81
C GLU A 111 27.06 14.48 -8.56
N VAL A 112 26.99 13.25 -8.08
CA VAL A 112 26.04 12.85 -7.02
C VAL A 112 26.52 13.25 -5.61
N GLU A 113 27.83 13.25 -5.37
CA GLU A 113 28.43 13.52 -4.06
C GLU A 113 27.88 14.80 -3.42
N GLY A 114 27.34 14.68 -2.20
CA GLY A 114 26.79 15.79 -1.43
C GLY A 114 25.43 16.31 -1.90
N ARG A 115 24.80 15.70 -2.93
CA ARG A 115 23.51 16.14 -3.48
C ARG A 115 22.34 15.29 -2.98
N ILE A 116 21.14 15.86 -3.04
CA ILE A 116 19.89 15.13 -2.95
C ILE A 116 19.56 14.62 -4.35
N VAL A 117 19.47 13.31 -4.52
CA VAL A 117 19.07 12.72 -5.80
C VAL A 117 17.56 12.68 -5.88
N VAL A 118 16.98 13.27 -6.92
CA VAL A 118 15.54 13.16 -7.23
C VAL A 118 15.36 12.21 -8.42
N TYR A 119 14.68 11.09 -8.20
CA TYR A 119 14.27 10.17 -9.27
C TYR A 119 12.94 10.64 -9.87
N ASN A 120 12.95 11.08 -11.12
CA ASN A 120 11.78 11.48 -11.90
C ASN A 120 11.49 10.48 -13.04
N GLU A 121 11.55 9.19 -12.74
CA GLU A 121 11.15 8.13 -13.69
C GLU A 121 9.65 8.26 -14.02
N GLU A 122 9.29 7.98 -15.27
CA GLU A 122 7.89 7.94 -15.66
C GLU A 122 7.22 6.62 -15.24
N TYR A 123 5.92 6.68 -14.96
CA TYR A 123 5.18 5.48 -14.60
C TYR A 123 5.09 4.53 -15.79
N LYS A 124 5.66 3.33 -15.64
CA LYS A 124 5.70 2.26 -16.66
C LYS A 124 4.99 0.99 -16.17
N GLY A 125 4.09 1.16 -15.22
CA GLY A 125 3.48 0.09 -14.43
C GLY A 125 4.07 0.00 -13.03
N TYR A 126 3.27 -0.47 -12.08
CA TYR A 126 3.60 -0.39 -10.66
C TYR A 126 4.89 -1.15 -10.36
N SER A 127 4.98 -2.43 -10.74
CA SER A 127 6.14 -3.28 -10.47
C SER A 127 7.43 -2.75 -11.08
N THR A 128 7.36 -2.19 -12.30
CA THR A 128 8.54 -1.63 -12.98
C THR A 128 9.03 -0.34 -12.30
N THR A 129 8.10 0.55 -11.94
CA THR A 129 8.45 1.86 -11.35
C THR A 129 8.75 1.75 -9.85
N LEU A 130 8.24 0.72 -9.17
CA LEU A 130 8.47 0.40 -7.75
C LEU A 130 9.97 0.30 -7.39
N GLU A 131 10.80 -0.16 -8.31
CA GLU A 131 12.24 -0.34 -8.10
C GLU A 131 12.96 0.94 -7.63
N TYR A 132 12.48 2.12 -8.05
CA TYR A 132 13.01 3.41 -7.62
C TYR A 132 12.69 3.71 -6.16
N ARG A 133 11.51 3.30 -5.67
CA ARG A 133 11.12 3.40 -4.26
C ARG A 133 11.91 2.44 -3.40
N LEU A 134 12.06 1.19 -3.87
CA LEU A 134 12.76 0.13 -3.14
C LEU A 134 14.27 0.39 -3.04
N THR A 135 14.92 0.67 -4.18
CA THR A 135 16.40 0.64 -4.26
C THR A 135 17.04 2.00 -4.55
N GLY A 136 16.25 3.06 -4.79
CA GLY A 136 16.77 4.37 -5.17
C GLY A 136 17.75 4.95 -4.14
N ALA A 137 17.43 4.88 -2.85
CA ALA A 137 18.32 5.36 -1.79
C ALA A 137 19.67 4.63 -1.77
N GLN A 138 19.66 3.30 -1.86
CA GLN A 138 20.87 2.46 -1.91
C GLN A 138 21.75 2.74 -3.13
N ARG A 139 21.13 3.05 -4.27
CA ARG A 139 21.84 3.38 -5.50
C ARG A 139 22.44 4.78 -5.46
N ALA A 140 21.71 5.75 -4.90
CA ALA A 140 22.18 7.12 -4.74
C ALA A 140 23.34 7.22 -3.73
N GLU A 141 23.22 6.57 -2.56
CA GLU A 141 24.23 6.63 -1.50
C GLU A 141 25.58 6.04 -1.94
N LYS A 142 25.57 5.05 -2.85
CA LYS A 142 26.79 4.47 -3.45
C LYS A 142 27.67 5.53 -4.12
N TYR A 143 27.09 6.64 -4.57
CA TYR A 143 27.78 7.75 -5.22
C TYR A 143 27.84 9.01 -4.34
N GLY A 144 27.61 8.87 -3.03
CA GLY A 144 27.76 9.95 -2.05
C GLY A 144 26.57 10.90 -1.94
N ALA A 145 25.38 10.51 -2.41
CA ALA A 145 24.18 11.28 -2.16
C ALA A 145 23.93 11.43 -0.66
N VAL A 146 23.32 12.54 -0.24
CA VAL A 146 22.98 12.80 1.18
C VAL A 146 21.52 12.53 1.51
N ALA A 147 20.66 12.43 0.50
CA ALA A 147 19.29 11.93 0.57
C ALA A 147 18.80 11.53 -0.82
N ALA A 148 17.73 10.74 -0.88
CA ALA A 148 17.04 10.40 -2.12
C ALA A 148 15.56 10.81 -2.04
N LEU A 149 15.04 11.40 -3.10
CA LEU A 149 13.63 11.73 -3.26
C LEU A 149 13.10 10.99 -4.48
N VAL A 150 11.99 10.30 -4.34
CA VAL A 150 11.42 9.47 -5.40
C VAL A 150 10.12 10.08 -5.86
N ARG A 151 9.96 10.31 -7.16
CA ARG A 151 8.65 10.62 -7.73
C ARG A 151 7.68 9.51 -7.34
N SER A 152 6.52 9.90 -6.82
CA SER A 152 5.47 8.96 -6.44
C SER A 152 5.17 7.94 -7.54
N VAL A 153 5.07 6.67 -7.13
CA VAL A 153 4.85 5.51 -8.01
C VAL A 153 3.37 5.44 -8.39
N CYS A 154 2.95 6.34 -9.28
CA CYS A 154 1.57 6.46 -9.69
C CYS A 154 1.41 6.96 -11.15
N PRO A 155 0.35 6.54 -11.85
CA PRO A 155 0.06 7.01 -13.21
C PRO A 155 -0.48 8.45 -13.23
N PHE A 156 -1.23 8.83 -12.19
CA PHE A 156 -1.99 10.07 -12.10
C PHE A 156 -1.53 10.92 -10.91
N GLY A 157 -1.58 12.26 -11.05
CA GLY A 157 -1.09 13.19 -10.03
C GLY A 157 -2.14 14.25 -9.69
N LEU A 158 -2.39 14.42 -8.39
CA LEU A 158 -3.23 15.46 -7.79
C LEU A 158 -2.53 16.08 -6.56
N GLN A 159 -1.21 16.26 -6.62
CA GLN A 159 -0.39 16.64 -5.46
C GLN A 159 -0.39 15.59 -4.33
N THR A 160 -0.75 14.36 -4.62
CA THR A 160 -0.65 13.22 -3.71
C THR A 160 0.78 12.68 -3.68
N VAL A 161 1.19 12.20 -2.50
CA VAL A 161 2.47 11.53 -2.29
C VAL A 161 2.21 10.08 -1.91
N HIS A 162 2.90 9.16 -2.59
CA HIS A 162 2.72 7.73 -2.40
C HIS A 162 3.87 7.19 -1.57
N THR A 163 3.62 6.86 -0.30
CA THR A 163 4.61 6.19 0.55
C THR A 163 4.78 4.72 0.11
N GLY A 164 5.38 3.91 0.96
CA GLY A 164 5.66 2.51 0.69
C GLY A 164 7.03 2.11 1.20
N SER A 165 7.28 0.81 1.23
CA SER A 165 8.54 0.27 1.68
C SER A 165 9.69 0.75 0.81
N SER A 166 10.82 1.02 1.46
CA SER A 166 12.13 1.20 0.85
C SER A 166 13.12 0.25 1.51
N ASN A 167 14.13 -0.19 0.77
CA ASN A 167 15.20 -1.00 1.35
C ASN A 167 16.05 -0.13 2.28
N THR A 168 16.61 -0.76 3.31
CA THR A 168 17.51 -0.08 4.25
C THR A 168 18.66 0.61 3.52
N ALA A 169 18.78 1.91 3.76
CA ALA A 169 19.86 2.78 3.29
C ALA A 169 20.36 3.64 4.47
N SER A 170 21.55 4.21 4.32
CA SER A 170 22.20 5.08 5.30
C SER A 170 21.85 6.56 5.13
N ILE A 171 20.96 6.88 4.18
CA ILE A 171 20.50 8.24 3.89
C ILE A 171 18.97 8.34 3.97
N PRO A 172 18.40 9.51 4.34
CA PRO A 172 16.96 9.73 4.34
C PRO A 172 16.38 9.57 2.93
N THR A 173 15.18 9.00 2.85
CA THR A 173 14.46 8.81 1.59
C THR A 173 12.96 9.04 1.72
N ALA A 174 12.40 9.80 0.77
CA ALA A 174 10.98 10.17 0.77
C ALA A 174 10.41 10.19 -0.64
N ALA A 175 9.11 9.94 -0.77
CA ALA A 175 8.37 10.23 -1.98
C ALA A 175 8.06 11.73 -2.09
N ILE A 176 8.04 12.24 -3.32
CA ILE A 176 7.52 13.56 -3.67
C ILE A 176 6.43 13.44 -4.75
N THR A 177 5.66 14.51 -4.94
CA THR A 177 4.62 14.54 -5.96
C THR A 177 5.23 14.42 -7.37
N LYS A 178 4.45 13.87 -8.30
CA LYS A 178 4.79 13.86 -9.73
C LYS A 178 5.08 15.27 -10.23
N GLU A 179 4.27 16.23 -9.82
CA GLU A 179 4.37 17.62 -10.27
C GLU A 179 5.66 18.30 -9.77
N ASP A 180 6.06 18.03 -8.52
CA ASP A 180 7.30 18.57 -7.96
C ASP A 180 8.54 17.95 -8.62
N ALA A 181 8.56 16.62 -8.83
CA ALA A 181 9.66 15.95 -9.54
C ALA A 181 9.81 16.49 -10.98
N GLN A 182 8.69 16.65 -11.69
CA GLN A 182 8.69 17.23 -13.04
C GLN A 182 9.09 18.72 -13.03
N MET A 183 8.69 19.48 -12.01
CA MET A 183 9.12 20.87 -11.85
C MET A 183 10.63 20.96 -11.69
N PHE A 184 11.24 20.11 -10.85
CA PHE A 184 12.68 20.05 -10.66
C PHE A 184 13.41 19.66 -11.95
N SER A 185 12.91 18.65 -12.68
CA SER A 185 13.48 18.27 -13.99
C SER A 185 13.50 19.47 -14.97
N ARG A 186 12.39 20.24 -15.06
CA ARG A 186 12.35 21.45 -15.88
C ARG A 186 13.30 22.56 -15.38
N MET A 187 13.50 22.70 -14.08
CA MET A 187 14.45 23.66 -13.50
C MET A 187 15.89 23.29 -13.84
N GLN A 188 16.26 22.02 -13.67
CA GLN A 188 17.59 21.49 -14.01
C GLN A 188 17.87 21.64 -15.51
N ALA A 189 16.89 21.34 -16.37
CA ALA A 189 17.03 21.51 -17.82
C ALA A 189 17.28 22.98 -18.25
N ARG A 190 16.91 23.95 -17.40
CA ARG A 190 17.21 25.37 -17.61
C ARG A 190 18.54 25.82 -16.98
N GLY A 191 19.31 24.91 -16.39
CA GLY A 191 20.54 25.23 -15.67
C GLY A 191 20.32 25.99 -14.36
N GLN A 192 19.13 25.88 -13.75
CA GLN A 192 18.86 26.53 -12.46
C GLN A 192 19.45 25.70 -11.31
N ASP A 193 20.08 26.37 -10.35
CA ASP A 193 20.49 25.76 -9.09
C ASP A 193 19.26 25.47 -8.22
N ILE A 194 18.97 24.18 -8.02
CA ILE A 194 17.89 23.69 -7.18
C ILE A 194 18.49 23.31 -5.83
N GLU A 195 17.94 23.85 -4.74
CA GLU A 195 18.36 23.54 -3.38
C GLU A 195 17.13 23.21 -2.55
N ILE A 196 17.18 22.09 -1.83
CA ILE A 196 16.10 21.62 -0.96
C ILE A 196 16.62 21.56 0.48
N GLU A 197 15.80 22.06 1.40
CA GLU A 197 15.87 21.70 2.81
C GLU A 197 14.90 20.54 3.05
N LEU A 198 15.42 19.42 3.55
CA LEU A 198 14.68 18.23 3.94
C LEU A 198 14.80 18.02 5.45
N TYR A 199 13.72 17.65 6.10
CA TYR A 199 13.71 17.22 7.49
C TYR A 199 12.83 15.99 7.66
N MET A 200 13.33 14.99 8.39
CA MET A 200 12.61 13.75 8.69
C MET A 200 13.02 13.27 10.09
N GLU A 201 12.04 12.89 10.91
CA GLU A 201 12.26 12.26 12.23
C GLU A 201 12.29 10.73 12.18
N ALA A 202 12.09 10.14 11.00
CA ALA A 202 11.85 8.72 10.82
C ALA A 202 12.88 7.82 11.52
N HIS A 203 12.41 6.77 12.19
CA HIS A 203 13.28 5.82 12.87
C HIS A 203 12.62 4.47 13.04
N THR A 204 13.44 3.42 13.12
CA THR A 204 13.00 2.06 13.40
C THR A 204 13.22 1.75 14.88
N LEU A 205 12.17 1.29 15.54
CA LEU A 205 12.19 0.78 16.90
C LEU A 205 12.37 -0.75 16.86
N PRO A 206 12.68 -1.39 18.01
CA PRO A 206 12.65 -2.84 18.09
C PRO A 206 11.29 -3.38 17.64
N ASP A 207 11.33 -4.48 16.89
CA ASP A 207 10.15 -5.23 16.47
C ASP A 207 9.14 -5.41 17.62
N GLN A 208 7.86 -5.36 17.26
CA GLN A 208 6.75 -5.53 18.18
C GLN A 208 6.02 -6.86 17.95
N MET A 209 5.28 -7.28 18.95
CA MET A 209 4.30 -8.35 18.78
C MET A 209 2.99 -7.76 18.25
N SER A 210 2.46 -8.39 17.21
CA SER A 210 1.12 -8.23 16.67
C SER A 210 0.50 -9.63 16.51
N ARG A 211 -0.57 -9.76 15.71
CA ARG A 211 -1.26 -11.03 15.53
C ARG A 211 -2.09 -11.10 14.25
N ASN A 212 -2.21 -12.31 13.72
CA ASN A 212 -3.24 -12.66 12.75
C ASN A 212 -4.55 -12.95 13.48
N LEU A 213 -5.67 -12.58 12.87
CA LEU A 213 -6.99 -13.11 13.23
C LEU A 213 -7.34 -14.21 12.25
N ILE A 214 -7.56 -15.43 12.76
CA ILE A 214 -7.95 -16.58 11.95
C ILE A 214 -9.38 -16.95 12.34
N VAL A 215 -10.30 -16.78 11.39
CA VAL A 215 -11.70 -17.15 11.52
C VAL A 215 -11.90 -18.52 10.87
N GLU A 216 -12.48 -19.47 11.59
CA GLU A 216 -12.68 -20.83 11.09
C GLU A 216 -14.17 -21.17 10.99
N ILE A 217 -14.61 -21.55 9.80
CA ILE A 217 -15.88 -22.22 9.57
C ILE A 217 -15.59 -23.69 9.36
N LYS A 218 -15.82 -24.51 10.40
CA LYS A 218 -15.46 -25.92 10.38
C LYS A 218 -16.41 -26.72 9.49
N GLY A 219 -15.85 -27.43 8.51
CA GLY A 219 -16.62 -28.34 7.66
C GLY A 219 -17.14 -29.57 8.41
N GLU A 220 -18.23 -30.16 7.94
CA GLU A 220 -18.84 -31.34 8.58
C GLU A 220 -18.24 -32.67 8.11
N LYS A 221 -18.02 -32.82 6.79
CA LYS A 221 -17.60 -34.09 6.18
C LYS A 221 -16.10 -34.30 6.16
N GLU A 222 -15.36 -33.31 5.67
CA GLU A 222 -13.91 -33.35 5.51
C GLU A 222 -13.27 -32.13 6.20
N PRO A 223 -13.35 -32.02 7.55
CA PRO A 223 -12.88 -30.84 8.29
C PRO A 223 -11.38 -30.57 8.17
N GLU A 224 -10.61 -31.56 7.72
CA GLU A 224 -9.15 -31.48 7.57
C GLU A 224 -8.75 -30.86 6.21
N GLU A 225 -9.68 -30.71 5.27
CA GLU A 225 -9.46 -30.05 3.98
C GLU A 225 -9.79 -28.55 4.10
N VAL A 226 -8.78 -27.71 3.95
CA VAL A 226 -8.88 -26.27 4.24
C VAL A 226 -8.89 -25.44 2.96
N ILE A 227 -9.79 -24.47 2.90
CA ILE A 227 -9.74 -23.33 1.97
C ILE A 227 -9.34 -22.11 2.79
N VAL A 228 -8.29 -21.42 2.36
CA VAL A 228 -7.84 -20.18 3.01
C VAL A 228 -8.20 -19.00 2.12
N LEU A 229 -8.94 -18.05 2.69
CA LEU A 229 -9.15 -16.71 2.14
C LEU A 229 -8.50 -15.74 3.11
N GLY A 230 -7.97 -14.63 2.61
CA GLY A 230 -7.36 -13.63 3.47
C GLY A 230 -7.21 -12.27 2.80
N GLY A 231 -7.04 -11.28 3.66
CA GLY A 231 -6.55 -9.95 3.35
C GLY A 231 -5.69 -9.47 4.52
N HIS A 232 -5.00 -8.35 4.36
CA HIS A 232 -4.16 -7.80 5.44
C HIS A 232 -4.86 -6.65 6.18
N MET A 233 -4.56 -6.51 7.47
CA MET A 233 -5.25 -5.56 8.35
C MET A 233 -4.43 -4.30 8.62
N ASP A 234 -3.12 -4.36 8.41
CA ASP A 234 -2.28 -3.18 8.49
C ASP A 234 -2.51 -2.25 7.29
N SER A 235 -1.97 -1.04 7.38
CA SER A 235 -1.98 -0.07 6.30
C SER A 235 -0.77 0.85 6.41
N TRP A 236 -0.53 1.67 5.40
CA TRP A 236 0.42 2.77 5.56
C TRP A 236 -0.10 3.82 6.53
N ASP A 237 0.79 4.38 7.32
CA ASP A 237 0.51 5.33 8.41
C ASP A 237 -0.05 6.69 7.97
N ILE A 238 -0.03 7.00 6.67
CA ILE A 238 -0.68 8.20 6.11
C ILE A 238 -2.04 7.90 5.47
N ALA A 239 -2.41 6.62 5.36
CA ALA A 239 -3.60 6.16 4.65
C ALA A 239 -4.56 5.51 5.62
N ASP A 240 -5.86 5.79 5.48
CA ASP A 240 -6.87 5.05 6.25
C ASP A 240 -6.92 3.58 5.84
N GLY A 241 -6.25 3.19 4.74
CA GLY A 241 -6.08 1.78 4.35
C GLY A 241 -7.42 1.12 4.04
N ALA A 242 -8.31 1.88 3.41
CA ALA A 242 -9.64 1.40 3.06
C ALA A 242 -9.55 0.41 1.89
N MET A 243 -8.86 0.78 0.81
CA MET A 243 -8.62 -0.11 -0.33
C MET A 243 -7.46 -1.07 -0.08
N ASP A 244 -6.40 -0.62 0.61
CA ASP A 244 -5.19 -1.42 0.86
C ASP A 244 -4.95 -1.63 2.38
N ASP A 245 -5.44 -2.72 2.96
CA ASP A 245 -6.31 -3.77 2.38
C ASP A 245 -7.54 -4.04 3.25
N GLY A 246 -8.09 -2.98 3.86
CA GLY A 246 -9.34 -3.10 4.61
C GLY A 246 -10.48 -3.70 3.76
N ALA A 247 -10.54 -3.37 2.47
CA ALA A 247 -11.48 -3.93 1.51
C ALA A 247 -11.34 -5.46 1.38
N GLY A 248 -10.14 -5.97 1.10
CA GLY A 248 -9.91 -7.41 0.96
C GLY A 248 -10.19 -8.16 2.27
N ALA A 249 -9.71 -7.64 3.40
CA ALA A 249 -9.91 -8.24 4.72
C ALA A 249 -11.42 -8.37 5.08
N TYR A 250 -12.20 -7.30 4.88
CA TYR A 250 -13.62 -7.28 5.28
C TYR A 250 -14.51 -8.04 4.28
N VAL A 251 -14.13 -8.07 3.00
CA VAL A 251 -14.81 -8.91 2.00
C VAL A 251 -14.66 -10.41 2.33
N CYS A 252 -13.50 -10.83 2.87
CA CYS A 252 -13.30 -12.22 3.28
C CYS A 252 -14.15 -12.60 4.50
N TRP A 253 -14.28 -11.71 5.48
CA TRP A 253 -15.11 -11.93 6.68
C TRP A 253 -16.61 -12.10 6.33
N GLU A 254 -17.16 -11.31 5.40
CA GLU A 254 -18.59 -11.34 5.08
C GLU A 254 -19.11 -12.60 4.36
N CYS A 255 -18.24 -13.56 4.01
CA CYS A 255 -18.60 -14.76 3.24
C CYS A 255 -19.53 -15.76 3.97
N GLU A 256 -19.96 -15.50 5.20
CA GLU A 256 -20.63 -16.47 6.07
C GLU A 256 -22.17 -16.52 6.00
N HIS A 257 -22.86 -15.50 5.45
CA HIS A 257 -24.31 -15.32 5.64
C HIS A 257 -25.27 -16.30 4.88
N GLY A 258 -24.90 -17.56 4.61
CA GLY A 258 -25.84 -18.61 4.20
C GLY A 258 -26.44 -18.46 2.79
N VAL A 259 -25.62 -18.19 1.77
CA VAL A 259 -26.08 -18.07 0.38
C VAL A 259 -25.50 -19.17 -0.52
N PRO A 260 -26.32 -19.79 -1.40
CA PRO A 260 -25.82 -20.58 -2.52
C PRO A 260 -25.31 -19.60 -3.55
N CYS A 261 -24.01 -19.58 -3.68
CA CYS A 261 -23.33 -18.51 -4.36
C CYS A 261 -22.92 -19.06 -5.76
N GLY A 262 -23.16 -18.29 -6.84
CA GLY A 262 -22.83 -18.55 -8.25
C GLY A 262 -22.10 -17.36 -8.93
N SER A 263 -21.25 -17.66 -9.93
CA SER A 263 -20.28 -16.73 -10.53
C SER A 263 -20.91 -15.60 -11.33
N LEU A 264 -20.57 -14.34 -11.05
CA LEU A 264 -20.81 -13.19 -11.93
C LEU A 264 -19.71 -12.12 -11.80
N LYS A 265 -19.36 -11.49 -12.94
CA LYS A 265 -18.35 -10.44 -13.08
C LYS A 265 -18.68 -9.20 -12.25
N THR A 266 -17.79 -8.80 -11.36
CA THR A 266 -17.74 -7.44 -10.80
C THR A 266 -17.03 -6.52 -11.80
N LEU A 267 -17.72 -5.46 -12.24
CA LEU A 267 -17.38 -4.65 -13.42
C LEU A 267 -16.68 -3.32 -13.11
N ASP A 268 -15.92 -3.19 -12.02
CA ASP A 268 -15.31 -1.90 -11.69
C ASP A 268 -13.88 -2.00 -11.12
N PRO A 269 -12.89 -1.37 -11.78
CA PRO A 269 -11.47 -1.49 -11.50
C PRO A 269 -10.97 -0.62 -10.33
N ARG A 270 -11.78 -0.43 -9.28
CA ARG A 270 -11.44 0.41 -8.12
C ARG A 270 -10.99 -0.37 -6.88
N ILE A 271 -11.13 -1.70 -6.89
CA ILE A 271 -10.73 -2.55 -5.77
C ILE A 271 -9.46 -3.29 -6.15
N GLY A 272 -8.34 -2.96 -5.50
CA GLY A 272 -7.09 -3.72 -5.48
C GLY A 272 -6.34 -3.97 -6.80
N ASP A 273 -5.11 -4.47 -6.67
CA ASP A 273 -4.33 -5.15 -7.72
C ASP A 273 -4.43 -6.68 -7.55
N TYR A 274 -3.88 -7.47 -8.47
CA TYR A 274 -3.84 -8.94 -8.46
C TYR A 274 -3.35 -9.56 -7.13
N ALA A 275 -2.50 -8.85 -6.38
CA ALA A 275 -1.99 -9.32 -5.09
C ALA A 275 -2.99 -9.14 -3.92
N ASN A 276 -3.89 -8.15 -4.00
CA ASN A 276 -4.73 -7.72 -2.86
C ASN A 276 -6.24 -7.76 -3.18
N ASN A 277 -6.65 -8.12 -4.41
CA ASN A 277 -8.06 -8.30 -4.74
C ASN A 277 -8.43 -9.79 -4.87
N PRO A 278 -9.05 -10.40 -3.85
CA PRO A 278 -9.47 -11.80 -3.89
C PRO A 278 -10.55 -12.09 -4.97
N CYS A 279 -11.14 -11.06 -5.58
CA CYS A 279 -12.17 -11.18 -6.63
C CYS A 279 -11.64 -11.11 -8.07
N LEU A 280 -10.34 -10.84 -8.31
CA LEU A 280 -9.73 -10.88 -9.65
C LEU A 280 -9.35 -12.32 -10.05
N GLY A 281 -10.34 -13.20 -10.09
CA GLY A 281 -10.18 -14.57 -10.56
C GLY A 281 -10.26 -14.66 -12.09
N TYR A 282 -9.17 -15.12 -12.71
CA TYR A 282 -8.95 -15.47 -14.12
C TYR A 282 -8.25 -14.43 -15.01
N SER A 283 -7.00 -14.78 -15.35
CA SER A 283 -6.25 -14.28 -16.49
C SER A 283 -7.10 -14.38 -17.77
N ASN A 284 -7.33 -13.23 -18.41
CA ASN A 284 -7.85 -13.03 -19.77
C ASN A 284 -9.39 -12.74 -19.89
N PRO A 285 -9.83 -11.49 -19.69
CA PRO A 285 -10.79 -10.84 -20.63
C PRO A 285 -10.60 -9.28 -20.73
N PRO A 286 -11.41 -8.49 -21.49
CA PRO A 286 -10.99 -7.34 -22.31
C PRO A 286 -10.87 -6.02 -21.55
N TYR A 287 -10.35 -6.04 -20.34
CA TYR A 287 -10.19 -4.86 -19.50
C TYR A 287 -8.75 -4.38 -19.53
N PRO A 288 -8.56 -3.07 -19.45
CA PRO A 288 -7.24 -2.47 -19.56
C PRO A 288 -6.41 -2.88 -18.34
N GLU A 289 -5.09 -3.03 -18.54
CA GLU A 289 -4.10 -3.48 -17.53
C GLU A 289 -4.37 -2.90 -16.13
N PRO A 290 -4.01 -3.58 -15.02
CA PRO A 290 -4.15 -3.05 -13.65
C PRO A 290 -3.49 -1.67 -13.47
N ASP A 291 -2.48 -1.40 -14.29
CA ASP A 291 -1.72 -0.16 -14.39
C ASP A 291 -2.30 0.86 -15.39
N SER A 292 -3.41 0.54 -16.03
CA SER A 292 -4.04 1.40 -17.01
C SER A 292 -4.73 2.58 -16.35
N MET A 293 -4.86 3.68 -17.09
CA MET A 293 -5.60 4.88 -16.65
C MET A 293 -7.09 4.63 -16.34
N LEU A 294 -7.61 3.43 -16.61
CA LEU A 294 -8.98 3.04 -16.34
C LEU A 294 -9.10 2.32 -14.98
N ASN A 295 -8.01 1.83 -14.38
CA ASN A 295 -7.93 1.38 -13.00
C ASN A 295 -7.40 2.53 -12.11
N ALA A 296 -8.17 2.89 -11.08
CA ALA A 296 -7.86 4.03 -10.22
C ALA A 296 -7.14 3.64 -8.92
N TYR A 297 -6.84 2.35 -8.69
CA TYR A 297 -6.19 1.88 -7.46
C TYR A 297 -4.88 2.65 -7.19
N PHE A 298 -3.98 2.69 -8.17
CA PHE A 298 -2.70 3.39 -8.06
C PHE A 298 -2.81 4.92 -8.06
N TRP A 299 -4.02 5.49 -8.12
CA TRP A 299 -4.22 6.93 -7.91
C TRP A 299 -4.27 7.27 -6.42
N TYR A 300 -4.66 6.30 -5.57
CA TYR A 300 -4.90 6.49 -4.14
C TYR A 300 -4.01 5.61 -3.27
N HIS A 301 -3.61 4.45 -3.77
CA HIS A 301 -2.79 3.46 -3.06
C HIS A 301 -1.56 4.10 -2.40
N HIS A 302 -1.38 3.84 -1.10
CA HIS A 302 -0.34 4.41 -0.24
C HIS A 302 -0.37 5.95 -0.11
N THR A 303 -1.54 6.58 -0.21
CA THR A 303 -1.72 8.03 -0.03
C THR A 303 -2.77 8.33 1.02
N GLU A 304 -2.80 9.59 1.49
CA GLU A 304 -3.88 10.14 2.33
C GLU A 304 -5.27 10.07 1.69
N ALA A 305 -5.36 9.80 0.38
CA ALA A 305 -6.63 9.66 -0.34
C ALA A 305 -7.18 8.22 -0.35
N ASP A 306 -6.44 7.23 0.19
CA ASP A 306 -6.94 5.88 0.40
C ASP A 306 -7.87 5.84 1.62
N SER A 307 -9.13 6.18 1.36
CA SER A 307 -10.20 6.37 2.34
C SER A 307 -11.50 5.72 1.86
N ILE A 308 -12.45 5.53 2.79
CA ILE A 308 -13.68 4.76 2.56
C ILE A 308 -14.56 5.29 1.41
N ASP A 309 -14.55 6.59 1.13
CA ASP A 309 -15.34 7.20 0.06
C ASP A 309 -14.87 6.83 -1.36
N LYS A 310 -13.71 6.19 -1.49
CA LYS A 310 -13.22 5.65 -2.77
C LYS A 310 -13.85 4.31 -3.12
N LEU A 311 -14.33 3.59 -2.11
CA LEU A 311 -14.95 2.28 -2.25
C LEU A 311 -16.45 2.41 -2.53
N SER A 312 -16.95 1.56 -3.43
CA SER A 312 -18.39 1.41 -3.63
C SER A 312 -18.94 0.33 -2.69
N PRO A 313 -19.96 0.65 -1.86
CA PRO A 313 -20.64 -0.35 -1.05
C PRO A 313 -21.17 -1.53 -1.87
N GLU A 314 -21.72 -1.24 -3.05
CA GLU A 314 -22.26 -2.26 -3.97
C GLU A 314 -21.16 -3.18 -4.51
N GLN A 315 -19.95 -2.65 -4.75
CA GLN A 315 -18.85 -3.49 -5.24
C GLN A 315 -18.30 -4.40 -4.16
N LEU A 316 -18.07 -3.88 -2.95
CA LEU A 316 -17.66 -4.72 -1.82
C LEU A 316 -18.69 -5.84 -1.58
N GLN A 317 -19.98 -5.51 -1.68
CA GLN A 317 -21.05 -6.49 -1.58
C GLN A 317 -20.98 -7.55 -2.68
N HIS A 318 -20.81 -7.15 -3.95
CA HIS A 318 -20.66 -8.11 -5.04
C HIS A 318 -19.40 -8.97 -4.91
N CYS A 319 -18.30 -8.39 -4.42
CA CYS A 319 -17.05 -9.08 -4.12
C CYS A 319 -17.25 -10.15 -3.03
N ALA A 320 -17.87 -9.79 -1.90
CA ALA A 320 -18.21 -10.72 -0.83
C ALA A 320 -19.14 -11.84 -1.32
N ALA A 321 -20.18 -11.48 -2.10
CA ALA A 321 -21.08 -12.44 -2.69
C ALA A 321 -20.32 -13.42 -3.60
N ALA A 322 -19.44 -12.91 -4.48
CA ALA A 322 -18.63 -13.69 -5.41
C ALA A 322 -17.65 -14.63 -4.71
N LEU A 323 -16.98 -14.20 -3.63
CA LEU A 323 -16.11 -15.08 -2.86
C LEU A 323 -16.87 -16.18 -2.15
N ALA A 324 -18.03 -15.86 -1.56
CA ALA A 324 -18.87 -16.87 -0.95
C ALA A 324 -19.29 -17.96 -1.97
N VAL A 325 -19.46 -17.63 -3.27
CA VAL A 325 -19.73 -18.59 -4.39
C VAL A 325 -18.66 -19.59 -4.47
N TRP A 326 -17.49 -19.02 -4.62
CA TRP A 326 -16.34 -19.75 -4.99
C TRP A 326 -15.98 -20.66 -3.83
N THR A 327 -15.92 -20.13 -2.62
CA THR A 327 -15.65 -20.88 -1.39
C THR A 327 -16.67 -22.00 -1.16
N PHE A 328 -17.97 -21.71 -1.25
CA PHE A 328 -18.99 -22.76 -1.09
C PHE A 328 -18.88 -23.86 -2.16
N SER A 329 -18.65 -23.46 -3.42
CA SER A 329 -18.53 -24.39 -4.53
C SER A 329 -17.30 -25.28 -4.40
N ILE A 330 -16.15 -24.70 -4.04
CA ILE A 330 -14.89 -25.42 -3.83
C ILE A 330 -14.99 -26.34 -2.61
N ALA A 331 -15.59 -25.87 -1.51
CA ALA A 331 -15.75 -26.65 -0.27
C ALA A 331 -16.67 -27.87 -0.45
N ASN A 332 -17.49 -27.90 -1.51
CA ASN A 332 -18.43 -28.99 -1.80
C ASN A 332 -18.07 -29.79 -3.05
N LEU A 333 -16.87 -29.64 -3.58
CA LEU A 333 -16.40 -30.51 -4.67
C LEU A 333 -16.30 -31.97 -4.20
N GLN A 334 -16.59 -32.91 -5.09
CA GLN A 334 -16.48 -34.35 -4.79
C GLN A 334 -15.02 -34.82 -4.65
N SER A 335 -14.08 -34.03 -5.16
CA SER A 335 -12.66 -34.32 -5.14
C SER A 335 -11.89 -33.01 -5.02
N LEU A 336 -10.77 -33.05 -4.29
CA LEU A 336 -9.83 -31.94 -4.21
C LEU A 336 -9.41 -31.43 -5.60
N LEU A 337 -9.22 -30.12 -5.70
CA LEU A 337 -8.57 -29.52 -6.86
C LEU A 337 -7.15 -30.08 -7.03
N PRO A 338 -6.66 -30.27 -8.27
CA PRO A 338 -5.30 -30.71 -8.51
C PRO A 338 -4.31 -29.75 -7.85
N ARG A 339 -3.47 -30.27 -6.95
CA ARG A 339 -2.33 -29.53 -6.41
C ARG A 339 -1.19 -29.70 -7.40
N PHE A 340 -0.78 -28.62 -8.07
CA PHE A 340 0.45 -28.65 -8.85
C PHE A 340 1.62 -28.74 -7.88
N ASN A 341 2.16 -29.94 -7.69
CA ASN A 341 3.41 -30.16 -6.95
C ASN A 341 4.57 -29.60 -7.78
N ASN A 342 4.73 -28.28 -7.79
CA ASN A 342 5.97 -27.65 -8.21
C ASN A 342 6.82 -27.47 -6.96
N TYR A 343 7.82 -28.35 -6.84
CA TYR A 343 8.94 -28.25 -5.90
C TYR A 343 9.82 -27.05 -6.20
#